data_AF-A0A7J8LPP0-F1
#
_entry.id   AF-A0A7J8LPP0-F1
#
_cell.length_a   1.000
_cell.length_b   1.000
_cell.length_c   1.000
_cell.angle_alpha   90.00
_cell.angle_beta   90.00
_cell.angle_gamma   90.00
#
_symmetry.space_group_name_H-M   'P 1'
#
loop_
_entity.id
_entity.type
_entity.pdbx_description
1 polymer ?
#
loop_
_entity_poly.entity_id
_entity_poly.type
_entity_poly.pdbx_seq_one_letter_code
_entity_poly.pdbx_strand_id
1 'polypeptide(L)' 'MVTAAMIAQHFEATIKDHPKMKLREIQRRSASEMYVNVTFDCCYKAKKIVNEKTVGNYKV' A
#
# COMPACT_ATOMS: atom_id res chain seq x y z
N MET A 1 4.10 10.31 12.66
CA MET A 1 3.64 8.91 12.68
C MET A 1 3.30 8.52 11.26
N VAL A 2 3.85 7.42 10.75
CA VAL A 2 3.57 6.97 9.37
C VAL A 2 2.16 6.43 9.32
N THR A 3 1.33 6.96 8.41
CA THR A 3 -0.04 6.51 8.23
C THR A 3 -0.16 5.55 7.06
N ALA A 4 -1.17 4.68 7.10
CA ALA A 4 -1.48 3.79 5.99
C ALA A 4 -1.70 4.54 4.66
N ALA A 5 -2.17 5.79 4.72
CA ALA A 5 -2.37 6.64 3.55
C ALA A 5 -1.04 7.06 2.89
N MET A 6 -0.01 7.37 3.67
CA MET A 6 1.32 7.72 3.13
C MET A 6 1.95 6.51 2.41
N ILE A 7 1.84 5.33 3.02
CA ILE A 7 2.30 4.06 2.42
C ILE A 7 1.50 3.76 1.16
N ALA A 8 0.17 3.91 1.20
CA ALA A 8 -0.70 3.68 0.05
C ALA A 8 -0.35 4.59 -1.13
N GLN A 9 -0.05 5.87 -0.87
CA GLN A 9 0.34 6.81 -1.90
C GLN A 9 1.71 6.48 -2.49
N HIS A 10 2.68 6.12 -1.65
CA HIS A 10 4.03 5.77 -2.09
C HIS A 10 4.06 4.48 -2.92
N PHE A 11 3.32 3.45 -2.50
CA PHE A 11 3.24 2.16 -3.18
C PHE A 11 2.06 2.04 -4.14
N GLU A 12 1.37 3.14 -4.48
CA GLU A 12 0.14 3.08 -5.28
C GLU A 12 0.39 2.40 -6.65
N ALA A 13 1.44 2.82 -7.35
CA ALA A 13 1.80 2.25 -8.64
C ALA A 13 2.21 0.78 -8.53
N THR A 14 3.01 0.43 -7.53
CA THR A 14 3.48 -0.95 -7.31
C THR A 14 2.34 -1.90 -6.96
N ILE A 15 1.39 -1.46 -6.13
CA ILE A 15 0.23 -2.26 -5.74
C ILE A 15 -0.75 -2.40 -6.91
N LYS A 16 -0.90 -1.37 -7.76
CA LYS A 16 -1.72 -1.42 -8.98
C LYS A 16 -1.14 -2.34 -10.05
N ASP A 17 0.17 -2.29 -10.27
CA ASP A 17 0.87 -3.18 -11.21
C ASP A 17 0.85 -4.64 -10.73
N HIS A 18 0.94 -4.83 -9.41
CA HIS A 18 0.91 -6.15 -8.78
C HIS A 18 -0.21 -6.25 -7.73
N PRO A 19 -1.48 -6.41 -8.12
CA PRO A 19 -2.61 -6.47 -7.16
C PRO A 19 -2.50 -7.66 -6.18
N LYS A 20 -1.77 -8.71 -6.56
CA LYS A 20 -1.47 -9.90 -5.74
C LYS A 20 -0.22 -9.75 -4.86
N MET A 21 0.38 -8.55 -4.76
CA MET A 21 1.53 -8.28 -3.91
C MET A 21 1.25 -8.67 -2.45
N LYS A 22 2.19 -9.38 -1.82
CA LYS A 22 2.07 -9.86 -0.43
C LYS A 22 2.32 -8.72 0.55
N LEU A 23 1.61 -8.70 1.68
CA LEU A 23 1.79 -7.67 2.72
C LEU A 23 3.22 -7.63 3.29
N ARG A 24 3.87 -8.79 3.38
CA ARG A 24 5.27 -8.90 3.83
C ARG A 24 6.23 -8.16 2.90
N GLU A 25 5.93 -8.09 1.61
CA GLU A 25 6.75 -7.37 0.64
C GLU A 25 6.57 -5.86 0.79
N ILE A 26 5.33 -5.39 0.98
CA ILE A 26 5.01 -4.00 1.30
C ILE A 26 5.73 -3.57 2.59
N GLN A 27 5.72 -4.43 3.62
CA GLN A 27 6.43 -4.17 4.86
C GLN A 27 7.94 -4.07 4.65
N ARG A 28 8.54 -5.01 3.91
CA ARG A 28 9.98 -5.02 3.63
C ARG A 28 10.41 -3.79 2.84
N ARG A 29 9.63 -3.41 1.83
CA ARG A 29 9.84 -2.20 1.03
C ARG A 29 9.65 -0.93 1.86
N SER A 30 8.64 -0.87 2.72
CA SER A 30 8.48 0.26 3.64
C SER A 30 9.70 0.42 4.57
N ALA A 31 10.25 -0.67 5.06
CA ALA A 31 11.46 -0.65 5.88
C ALA A 31 12.73 -0.27 5.08
N SER A 32 12.79 -0.62 3.79
CA SER A 32 13.98 -0.38 2.94
C SER A 32 13.96 0.97 2.21
N GLU A 33 12.80 1.41 1.75
CA GLU A 33 12.65 2.61 0.90
C GLU A 33 12.25 3.83 1.73
N MET A 34 11.37 3.64 2.72
CA MET A 34 10.91 4.72 3.60
C MET A 34 11.62 4.72 4.97
N TYR A 35 12.46 3.72 5.26
CA TYR A 35 13.11 3.54 6.57
C TYR A 35 12.14 3.50 7.75
N VAL A 36 10.93 2.98 7.52
CA VAL A 36 9.87 2.93 8.54
C VAL A 36 9.48 1.50 8.86
N ASN A 37 9.43 1.17 10.15
CA ASN A 37 8.91 -0.11 10.58
C ASN A 37 7.39 -0.06 10.68
N VAL A 38 6.72 -0.69 9.72
CA VAL A 38 5.26 -0.70 9.59
C VAL A 38 4.71 -2.03 10.08
N THR A 39 3.54 -1.98 10.73
CA THR A 39 2.82 -3.19 11.15
C THR A 39 2.05 -3.80 9.99
N PHE A 40 1.74 -5.10 10.08
CA PHE A 40 0.93 -5.80 9.07
C PHE A 40 -0.45 -5.16 8.88
N ASP A 41 -1.09 -4.68 9.95
CA ASP A 41 -2.36 -3.94 9.88
C ASP A 41 -2.25 -2.68 9.01
N CYS A 42 -1.16 -1.92 9.17
CA CYS A 42 -0.91 -0.71 8.40
C CYS A 42 -0.71 -1.04 6.91
N CYS A 43 0.03 -2.11 6.59
CA CYS A 43 0.18 -2.60 5.21
C CYS A 43 -1.15 -3.06 4.60
N TYR A 44 -1.99 -3.75 5.38
CA TYR A 44 -3.30 -4.19 4.92
C TYR A 44 -4.20 -3.00 4.58
N LYS A 45 -4.28 -2.00 5.47
CA LYS A 45 -5.01 -0.75 5.23
C LYS A 45 -4.49 0.00 4.01
N ALA A 46 -3.17 0.11 3.87
CA ALA A 46 -2.56 0.76 2.72
C ALA A 46 -2.96 0.09 1.40
N LYS A 47 -2.86 -1.24 1.36
CA LYS A 47 -3.28 -2.04 0.19
C LYS A 47 -4.78 -1.89 -0.10
N LYS A 48 -5.62 -1.89 0.94
CA LYS A 48 -7.08 -1.69 0.80
C LYS A 48 -7.40 -0.33 0.18
N ILE A 49 -6.77 0.75 0.65
CA ILE A 49 -6.96 2.12 0.12
C ILE A 49 -6.65 2.20 -1.38
N VAL A 50 -5.53 1.60 -1.82
CA VAL A 50 -5.15 1.60 -3.25
C VAL A 50 -6.15 0.81 -4.10
N ASN A 51 -6.61 -0.34 -3.61
CA ASN A 51 -7.61 -1.15 -4.29
C ASN A 51 -8.97 -0.45 -4.38
N GLU A 52 -9.43 0.18 -3.29
CA GLU A 52 -10.71 0.92 -3.25
C GLU A 52 -10.67 2.14 -4.20
N LYS A 53 -9.55 2.88 -4.26
CA LYS A 53 -9.35 3.94 -5.26
C LYS A 53 -9.45 3.44 -6.70
N THR A 54 -8.92 2.26 -6.97
CA THR A 54 -8.94 1.67 -8.31
C THR A 54 -10.35 1.23 -8.70
N VAL A 55 -11.09 0.62 -7.76
CA VAL A 55 -12.48 0.18 -7.98
C VAL A 55 -13.45 1.35 -8.13
N GLY A 56 -13.24 2.45 -7.40
CA GLY A 56 -14.08 3.65 -7.47
C GLY A 56 -14.04 4.40 -8.80
N ASN A 57 -13.00 4.21 -9.61
CA ASN A 57 -12.83 4.90 -10.90
C ASN A 57 -13.48 4.17 -12.10
N TYR A 58 -14.01 2.95 -11.95
CA TYR A 58 -14.73 2.23 -13.02
C TYR A 58 -16.22 2.64 -13.11
N LYS A 59 -16.51 3.93 -12.95
CA LYS A 59 -17.86 4.52 -13.12
C LYS A 59 -17.76 5.85 -13.87
N VAL A 60 -17.26 5.80 -15.12
CA VAL A 60 -17.55 6.78 -16.19
C VAL A 60 -17.69 6.01 -17.48
#